data_AF-A0A2S9G0J2-F1
#
_entry.id   AF-A0A2S9G0J2-F1
#
_cell.length_a   1.000
_cell.length_b   1.000
_cell.length_c   1.000
_cell.angle_alpha   90.00
_cell.angle_beta   90.00
_cell.angle_gamma   90.00
#
_symmetry.space_group_name_H-M   'P 1'
#
loop_
_entity.id
_entity.type
_entity.pdbx_description
1 polymer ?
#
loop_
_entity_poly.entity_id
_entity_poly.type
_entity_poly.pdbx_seq_one_letter_code
_entity_poly.pdbx_strand_id
1 'polypeptide(L)'
;TTAFSRRGLIAEYGISWILPRIVGWSAAQDLLLSGRTFYAEDAKELGLVKEVVAPDDLMPRALAYADDMARNCAPSSLAVIKRQ
;
A
#
# COMPACT_ATOMS: atom_id res chain seq x y z
N THR A 1 5.58 -9.87 0.79
CA THR A 1 4.92 -11.03 1.43
C THR A 1 4.11 -10.54 2.63
N THR A 2 3.03 -11.24 2.97
CA THR A 2 2.31 -11.03 4.24
C THR A 2 2.98 -11.77 5.41
N ALA A 3 3.83 -12.77 5.16
CA ALA A 3 4.62 -13.58 6.10
C ALA A 3 3.89 -14.36 7.21
N PHE A 4 2.68 -13.97 7.63
CA PHE A 4 1.97 -14.55 8.79
C PHE A 4 1.68 -16.05 8.64
N SER A 5 0.97 -16.45 7.59
CA SER A 5 0.51 -17.84 7.40
C SER A 5 1.66 -18.84 7.31
N ARG A 6 2.75 -18.49 6.61
CA ARG A 6 3.97 -19.33 6.52
C ARG A 6 4.72 -19.47 7.84
N ARG A 7 4.41 -18.65 8.83
CA ARG A 7 4.96 -18.73 10.20
C ARG A 7 3.98 -19.37 11.19
N GLY A 8 2.83 -19.88 10.70
CA GLY A 8 1.77 -20.43 11.57
C GLY A 8 0.99 -19.37 12.33
N LEU A 9 1.15 -18.09 11.96
CA LEU A 9 0.45 -16.96 12.58
C LEU A 9 -0.78 -16.59 11.74
N ILE A 10 -1.81 -16.11 12.42
CA ILE A 10 -2.96 -15.49 11.76
C ILE A 10 -2.58 -14.10 11.23
N ALA A 11 -3.45 -13.53 10.40
CA ALA A 11 -3.32 -12.15 9.95
C ALA A 11 -3.51 -11.17 11.12
N GLU A 12 -2.42 -10.62 11.64
CA GLU A 12 -2.42 -9.69 12.79
C GLU A 12 -2.43 -8.21 12.36
N TYR A 13 -2.53 -7.30 13.33
CA TYR A 13 -2.44 -5.84 13.16
C TYR A 13 -3.39 -5.25 12.11
N GLY A 14 -4.55 -5.89 11.94
CA GLY A 14 -5.60 -5.41 11.03
C GLY A 14 -5.33 -5.63 9.55
N ILE A 15 -4.29 -6.40 9.16
CA ILE A 15 -4.00 -6.64 7.74
C ILE A 15 -5.16 -7.36 7.03
N SER A 16 -5.88 -8.24 7.73
CA SER A 16 -7.10 -8.89 7.25
C SER A 16 -8.27 -7.93 7.01
N TRP A 17 -8.25 -6.75 7.62
CA TRP A 17 -9.26 -5.71 7.41
C TRP A 17 -8.86 -4.75 6.28
N ILE A 18 -7.62 -4.24 6.29
CA ILE A 18 -7.18 -3.20 5.34
C ILE A 18 -6.84 -3.75 3.96
N LEU A 19 -6.17 -4.91 3.89
CA LEU A 19 -5.69 -5.45 2.61
C LEU A 19 -6.81 -5.69 1.59
N PRO A 20 -7.94 -6.37 1.90
CA PRO A 20 -9.02 -6.57 0.93
C PRO A 20 -9.71 -5.28 0.50
N ARG A 21 -9.58 -4.18 1.26
CA ARG A 21 -10.10 -2.85 0.86
C ARG A 21 -9.19 -2.14 -0.14
N ILE A 22 -7.91 -2.52 -0.19
CA ILE A 22 -6.93 -1.96 -1.12
C ILE A 22 -6.88 -2.78 -2.41
N VAL A 23 -6.69 -4.10 -2.29
CA VAL A 23 -6.41 -4.99 -3.45
C VAL A 23 -7.60 -5.86 -3.87
N GLY A 24 -8.75 -5.73 -3.18
CA GLY A 24 -9.90 -6.60 -3.37
C GLY A 24 -9.79 -7.95 -2.64
N TRP A 25 -10.93 -8.61 -2.42
CA TRP A 25 -11.00 -9.84 -1.63
C TRP A 25 -10.22 -11.01 -2.24
N SER A 26 -10.28 -11.20 -3.56
CA SER A 26 -9.62 -12.33 -4.23
C SER A 26 -8.10 -12.26 -4.07
N ALA A 27 -7.49 -11.14 -4.40
CA ALA A 27 -6.04 -10.95 -4.25
C ALA A 27 -5.61 -10.98 -2.78
N ALA A 28 -6.39 -10.39 -1.87
CA ALA A 28 -6.08 -10.44 -0.45
C ALA A 28 -6.07 -11.89 0.10
N GLN A 29 -7.01 -12.74 -0.32
CA GLN A 29 -7.02 -14.15 0.08
C GLN A 29 -5.81 -14.91 -0.48
N ASP A 30 -5.45 -14.70 -1.75
CA ASP A 30 -4.21 -15.27 -2.32
C ASP A 30 -2.99 -14.87 -1.47
N LEU A 31 -2.81 -13.58 -1.21
CA LEU A 31 -1.64 -13.09 -0.47
C LEU A 31 -1.60 -13.53 0.99
N LEU A 32 -2.74 -13.53 1.69
CA LEU A 32 -2.80 -13.92 3.11
C LEU A 32 -2.64 -15.43 3.29
N LEU A 33 -3.30 -16.23 2.45
CA LEU A 33 -3.26 -17.69 2.59
C LEU A 33 -1.95 -18.28 2.05
N SER A 34 -1.49 -17.83 0.89
CA SER A 34 -0.24 -18.35 0.29
C SER A 34 1.02 -17.87 1.02
N GLY A 35 0.96 -16.69 1.64
CA GLY A 35 2.11 -15.99 2.19
C GLY A 35 3.23 -15.76 1.17
N ARG A 36 2.93 -15.78 -0.15
CA ARG A 36 3.94 -15.70 -1.21
C ARG A 36 4.68 -14.38 -1.20
N THR A 37 5.88 -14.40 -1.78
CA THR A 37 6.61 -13.18 -2.11
C THR A 37 6.06 -12.61 -3.41
N PHE A 38 5.99 -11.29 -3.49
CA PHE A 38 5.56 -10.51 -4.65
C PHE A 38 6.46 -9.26 -4.70
N TYR A 39 6.66 -8.72 -5.90
CA TYR A 39 7.56 -7.60 -6.14
C TYR A 39 6.80 -6.31 -6.50
N ALA A 40 7.52 -5.24 -6.82
CA ALA A 40 6.96 -3.90 -6.96
C ALA A 40 5.92 -3.82 -8.09
N GLU A 41 6.19 -4.49 -9.20
CA GLU A 41 5.36 -4.57 -10.39
C GLU A 41 4.03 -5.27 -10.07
N ASP A 42 4.11 -6.47 -9.48
CA ASP A 42 2.92 -7.20 -8.98
C ASP A 42 2.10 -6.33 -8.02
N ALA A 43 2.77 -5.64 -7.08
CA ALA A 43 2.10 -4.78 -6.11
C ALA A 43 1.37 -3.62 -6.79
N LYS A 44 1.91 -3.09 -7.89
CA LYS A 44 1.26 -2.02 -8.67
C LYS A 44 0.05 -2.55 -9.44
N GLU A 45 0.16 -3.71 -10.06
CA GLU A 45 -0.95 -4.37 -10.76
C GLU A 45 -2.12 -4.69 -9.81
N LEU A 46 -1.80 -5.10 -8.58
CA LEU A 46 -2.78 -5.34 -7.52
C LEU A 46 -3.38 -4.05 -6.93
N GLY A 47 -2.86 -2.87 -7.27
CA GLY A 47 -3.28 -1.59 -6.69
C GLY A 47 -2.77 -1.35 -5.26
N LEU A 48 -1.84 -2.17 -4.77
CA LEU A 48 -1.24 -2.01 -3.44
C LEU A 48 -0.30 -0.81 -3.36
N VAL A 49 0.38 -0.49 -4.48
CA VAL A 49 1.24 0.69 -4.59
C VAL A 49 0.80 1.58 -5.75
N LYS A 50 0.93 2.89 -5.58
CA LYS A 50 0.56 3.89 -6.58
C LYS A 50 1.49 3.89 -7.80
N GLU A 51 2.79 3.77 -7.55
CA GLU A 51 3.83 3.99 -8.57
C GLU A 51 5.07 3.14 -8.23
N VAL A 52 5.77 2.71 -9.28
CA VAL A 52 7.05 1.99 -9.20
C VAL A 52 8.06 2.81 -9.99
N VAL A 53 9.20 3.09 -9.38
CA VAL A 53 10.29 3.89 -9.94
C VAL A 53 11.62 3.18 -9.72
N ALA A 54 12.67 3.63 -10.40
CA ALA A 54 14.02 3.13 -10.15
C ALA A 54 14.43 3.39 -8.69
N PRO A 55 15.31 2.54 -8.11
CA PRO A 55 15.73 2.69 -6.70
C PRO A 55 16.27 4.09 -6.36
N ASP A 56 17.08 4.66 -7.26
CA ASP A 56 17.71 5.98 -7.07
C ASP A 56 16.69 7.13 -7.12
N ASP A 57 15.52 6.91 -7.74
CA ASP A 57 14.46 7.91 -7.89
C ASP A 57 13.41 7.85 -6.78
N LEU A 58 13.43 6.83 -5.91
CA LEU A 58 12.38 6.60 -4.90
C LEU A 58 12.15 7.83 -4.01
N MET A 59 13.22 8.34 -3.40
CA MET A 59 13.14 9.48 -2.49
C MET A 59 12.88 10.80 -3.23
N PRO A 60 13.59 11.13 -4.33
CA PRO A 60 13.27 12.30 -5.14
C PRO A 60 11.80 12.36 -5.57
N ARG A 61 11.26 11.24 -6.07
CA ARG A 61 9.87 11.15 -6.54
C ARG A 61 8.85 11.32 -5.41
N ALA A 62 9.09 10.67 -4.27
CA ALA A 62 8.22 10.75 -3.10
C ALA A 62 8.15 12.18 -2.54
N LEU A 63 9.31 12.84 -2.42
CA LEU A 63 9.39 14.22 -1.94
C LEU A 63 8.76 15.20 -2.91
N ALA A 64 8.96 15.03 -4.22
CA ALA A 64 8.30 15.87 -5.22
C ALA A 64 6.77 15.78 -5.12
N TYR A 65 6.20 14.58 -4.89
CA TYR A 65 4.77 14.42 -4.70
C TYR A 65 4.26 15.05 -3.40
N ALA A 66 5.03 14.93 -2.31
CA ALA A 66 4.69 15.55 -1.04
C ALA A 66 4.74 17.09 -1.11
N ASP A 67 5.76 17.65 -1.77
CA ASP A 67 5.93 19.10 -1.96
C ASP A 67 4.81 19.66 -2.83
N ASP A 68 4.40 18.95 -3.88
CA ASP A 68 3.22 19.30 -4.69
C ASP A 68 1.96 19.43 -3.83
N MET A 69 1.64 18.41 -3.02
CA MET A 69 0.50 18.48 -2.09
C MET A 69 0.64 19.61 -1.06
N ALA A 70 1.84 19.83 -0.53
CA ALA A 70 2.08 20.87 0.48
C ALA A 70 1.91 22.29 -0.07
N ARG A 71 2.27 22.52 -1.34
CA ARG A 71 2.13 23.82 -2.00
C ARG A 71 0.73 24.08 -2.51
N ASN A 72 0.05 23.03 -2.98
CA ASN A 72 -1.18 23.17 -3.76
C ASN A 72 -2.46 22.80 -3.00
N CYS A 73 -2.37 22.25 -1.79
CA CYS A 73 -3.55 21.86 -0.99
C CYS A 73 -3.60 22.56 0.37
N ALA A 74 -4.78 23.07 0.73
CA ALA A 74 -4.99 23.66 2.04
C ALA A 74 -4.89 22.61 3.16
N PRO A 75 -4.20 22.90 4.29
CA PRO A 75 -4.05 21.93 5.38
C PRO A 75 -5.38 21.43 5.96
N SER A 76 -6.38 22.31 6.07
CA SER A 76 -7.72 21.96 6.55
C SER A 76 -8.44 20.99 5.60
N SER A 77 -8.33 21.19 4.29
CA SER A 77 -8.91 20.29 3.29
C SER A 77 -8.30 18.89 3.38
N LEU A 78 -6.97 18.78 3.48
CA LEU A 78 -6.28 17.50 3.63
C LEU A 78 -6.74 16.76 4.90
N ALA A 79 -6.86 17.46 6.02
CA ALA A 79 -7.30 16.89 7.29
C ALA A 79 -8.74 16.37 7.21
N VAL A 80 -9.65 17.17 6.60
CA VAL A 80 -11.05 16.80 6.44
C VAL A 80 -11.23 15.61 5.50
N ILE A 81 -10.52 15.57 4.37
CA ILE A 81 -10.59 14.44 3.41
C ILE A 81 -10.17 13.13 4.07
N LYS A 82 -9.11 13.14 4.89
CA LYS A 82 -8.63 11.91 5.57
C LYS A 82 -9.58 11.40 6.67
N ARG A 83 -10.51 12.23 7.15
CA ARG A 83 -11.43 11.91 8.25
C ARG A 83 -12.78 11.39 7.78
N GLN A 84 -13.22 11.79 6.58
CA GLN A 84 -14.44 11.29 5.93
C GLN A 84 -14.29 9.80 5.61
#